data_AF-A0A918IPG0-F1
#
_entry.id   AF-A0A918IPG0-F1
#
_cell.length_a   1.000
_cell.length_b   1.000
_cell.length_c   1.000
_cell.angle_alpha   90.00
_cell.angle_beta   90.00
_cell.angle_gamma   90.00
#
_symmetry.space_group_name_H-M   'P 1'
#
loop_
_entity.id
_entity.type
_entity.pdbx_description
1 polymer ?
#
loop_
_entity_poly.entity_id
_entity_poly.type
_entity_poly.pdbx_seq_one_letter_code
_entity_poly.pdbx_strand_id
1 'polypeptide(L)'
;MQTQTGTAVSLLELLSTFPSLRTIGLLRQIVGTSERTLKAQVAKDPSATLTLEQSKRAEQVSAILSQAAKVLGSTAAADAWMTRKAIGLDRKMPLELMMTPEGCLALRDYLVRIEYGVYC
;
A
#
# COMPACT_ATOMS: atom_id res chain seq x y z
N MET A 1 7.95 16.88 -6.36
CA MET A 1 8.24 16.88 -4.91
C MET A 1 8.37 15.43 -4.48
N GLN A 2 9.61 14.93 -4.35
CA GLN A 2 9.89 13.55 -3.96
C GLN A 2 9.71 13.45 -2.45
N THR A 3 8.62 12.82 -1.99
CA THR A 3 8.41 12.55 -0.58
C THR A 3 9.38 11.46 -0.14
N GLN A 4 10.33 11.81 0.72
CA GLN A 4 11.26 10.89 1.36
C GLN A 4 10.47 9.96 2.29
N THR A 5 10.06 8.78 1.82
CA THR A 5 9.34 7.75 2.58
C THR A 5 10.31 6.99 3.52
N GLY A 6 11.06 7.73 4.33
CA GLY A 6 11.96 7.18 5.34
C GLY A 6 11.36 7.17 6.75
N THR A 7 10.30 7.93 6.97
CA THR A 7 9.78 8.20 8.33
C THR A 7 8.47 7.48 8.59
N ALA A 8 8.28 7.11 9.86
CA ALA A 8 7.04 6.50 10.32
C ALA A 8 5.79 7.39 10.12
N VAL A 9 5.97 8.72 10.01
CA VAL A 9 4.91 9.69 9.71
C VAL A 9 4.33 9.48 8.30
N SER A 10 5.18 9.30 7.29
CA SER A 10 4.70 9.07 5.91
C SER A 10 3.86 7.80 5.79
N LEU A 11 4.21 6.76 6.56
CA LEU A 11 3.39 5.55 6.62
C LEU A 11 2.03 5.81 7.28
N LEU A 12 1.98 6.63 8.34
CA LEU A 12 0.72 7.00 8.98
C LEU A 12 -0.18 7.82 8.03
N GLU A 13 0.39 8.75 7.27
CA GLU A 13 -0.33 9.51 6.24
C GLU A 13 -0.89 8.59 5.16
N LEU A 14 -0.11 7.59 4.73
CA LEU A 14 -0.56 6.57 3.78
C LEU A 14 -1.74 5.76 4.34
N LEU A 15 -1.73 5.42 5.64
CA LEU A 15 -2.85 4.72 6.29
C LEU A 15 -4.09 5.61 6.43
N SER A 16 -3.91 6.91 6.67
CA SER A 16 -5.01 7.87 6.68
C SER A 16 -5.65 8.01 5.29
N THR A 17 -4.82 7.94 4.26
CA THR A 17 -5.22 8.00 2.85
C THR A 17 -5.93 6.72 2.40
N PHE A 18 -5.49 5.55 2.90
CA PHE A 18 -6.04 4.24 2.57
C PHE A 18 -6.46 3.48 3.85
N PRO A 19 -7.66 3.78 4.39
CA PRO A 19 -8.12 3.15 5.63
C PRO A 19 -8.25 1.63 5.51
N SER A 20 -8.45 1.12 4.30
CA SER A 20 -8.60 -0.30 4.02
C SER A 20 -7.36 -1.14 4.33
N LEU A 21 -6.18 -0.53 4.37
CA LEU A 21 -4.92 -1.19 4.75
C LEU A 21 -4.91 -1.66 6.22
N ARG A 22 -5.67 -0.98 7.09
CA ARG A 22 -5.78 -1.37 8.52
C ARG A 22 -6.51 -2.68 8.71
N THR A 23 -7.55 -2.91 7.91
CA THR A 23 -8.48 -4.03 8.08
C THR A 23 -7.79 -5.38 7.92
N ILE A 24 -6.79 -5.46 7.04
CA ILE A 24 -6.16 -6.73 6.68
C ILE A 24 -4.85 -7.02 7.44
N GLY A 25 -4.41 -6.09 8.30
CA GLY A 25 -3.18 -6.27 9.08
C GLY A 25 -1.90 -6.18 8.24
N LEU A 26 -1.93 -5.52 7.07
CA LEU A 26 -0.78 -5.32 6.18
C LEU A 26 0.42 -4.73 6.94
N LEU A 27 0.16 -3.88 7.94
CA LEU A 27 1.18 -3.31 8.85
C LEU A 27 1.99 -4.35 9.60
N ARG A 28 1.34 -5.41 10.10
CA ARG A 28 2.03 -6.47 10.82
C ARG A 28 3.01 -7.19 9.92
N GLN A 29 2.72 -7.26 8.63
CA GLN A 29 3.58 -7.90 7.66
C GLN A 29 4.63 -6.98 7.06
N ILE A 30 4.33 -5.67 6.96
CA ILE A 30 5.27 -4.66 6.44
C ILE A 30 6.30 -4.25 7.48
N VAL A 31 5.81 -3.99 8.69
CA VAL A 31 6.56 -3.36 9.78
C VAL A 31 6.87 -4.39 10.88
N GLY A 32 6.41 -5.65 10.75
CA GLY A 32 6.59 -6.68 11.79
C GLY A 32 5.95 -6.32 13.14
N THR A 33 5.27 -5.18 13.24
CA THR A 33 4.83 -4.53 14.47
C THR A 33 3.44 -3.94 14.29
N SER A 34 2.76 -3.72 15.40
CA SER A 34 1.38 -3.22 15.43
C SER A 34 1.31 -1.72 15.14
N GLU A 35 0.18 -1.26 14.58
CA GLU A 35 -0.11 0.18 14.36
C GLU A 35 0.11 1.01 15.64
N ARG A 36 -0.21 0.42 16.81
CA ARG A 36 0.02 1.03 18.12
C ARG A 36 1.49 1.35 18.37
N THR A 37 2.40 0.46 18.01
CA THR A 37 3.85 0.64 18.20
C THR A 37 4.35 1.73 17.26
N LEU A 38 3.89 1.74 16.01
CA LEU A 38 4.23 2.78 15.05
C LEU A 38 3.74 4.16 15.50
N LYS A 39 2.48 4.29 15.93
CA LYS A 39 1.92 5.54 16.47
C LYS A 39 2.67 6.00 17.73
N ALA A 40 3.00 5.06 18.63
CA ALA A 40 3.80 5.37 19.81
C ALA A 40 5.23 5.81 19.45
N GLN A 41 5.83 5.21 18.42
CA GLN A 41 7.17 5.57 17.93
C GLN A 41 7.17 6.96 17.29
N VAL A 42 6.20 7.30 16.45
CA VAL A 42 6.02 8.65 15.90
C VAL A 42 5.74 9.68 16.99
N ALA A 43 4.95 9.32 18.01
CA ALA A 43 4.67 10.22 19.13
C ALA A 43 5.90 10.48 20.00
N LYS A 44 6.81 9.50 20.13
CA LYS A 44 8.08 9.65 20.85
C LYS A 44 9.13 10.38 20.00
N ASP A 45 9.23 10.02 18.74
CA ASP A 45 10.18 10.60 17.80
C ASP A 45 9.56 10.61 16.39
N PRO A 46 9.10 11.77 15.92
CA PRO A 46 8.52 11.92 14.59
C PRO A 46 9.54 11.76 13.45
N SER A 47 10.85 11.78 13.77
CA SER A 47 11.94 11.49 12.83
C SER A 47 12.50 10.07 12.98
N ALA A 48 11.90 9.22 13.81
CA ALA A 48 12.29 7.81 13.89
C ALA A 48 12.17 7.15 12.51
N THR A 49 13.32 6.81 11.95
CA THR A 49 13.42 6.12 10.68
C THR A 49 13.05 4.66 10.87
N LEU A 50 12.24 4.14 9.96
CA LEU A 50 12.01 2.70 9.89
C LEU A 50 13.30 2.01 9.44
N THR A 51 13.52 0.76 9.85
CA THR A 51 14.65 -0.03 9.33
C THR A 51 14.61 -0.05 7.81
N LEU A 52 15.77 -0.09 7.14
CA LEU A 52 15.87 -0.07 5.66
C LEU A 52 14.90 -1.02 4.95
N GLU A 53 14.72 -2.24 5.48
CA GLU A 53 13.77 -3.24 4.97
C GLU A 53 12.30 -2.76 5.02
N GLN A 54 11.94 -2.06 6.09
CA GLN A 54 10.59 -1.55 6.30
C GLN A 54 10.32 -0.31 5.46
N SER A 55 11.30 0.58 5.33
CA SER A 55 11.21 1.70 4.38
C SER A 55 11.06 1.19 2.95
N LYS A 56 11.86 0.21 2.52
CA LYS A 56 11.73 -0.40 1.18
C LYS A 56 10.35 -1.00 0.94
N ARG A 57 9.81 -1.74 1.93
CA ARG A 57 8.50 -2.37 1.78
C ARG A 57 7.36 -1.35 1.83
N ALA A 58 7.45 -0.33 2.68
CA ALA A 58 6.53 0.81 2.71
C ALA A 58 6.51 1.55 1.37
N GLU A 59 7.69 1.80 0.80
CA GLU A 59 7.84 2.42 -0.52
C GLU A 59 7.20 1.60 -1.63
N GLN A 60 7.41 0.28 -1.63
CA GLN A 60 6.80 -0.59 -2.62
C GLN A 60 5.26 -0.52 -2.57
N VAL A 61 4.69 -0.50 -1.36
CA VAL A 61 3.24 -0.40 -1.15
C VAL A 61 2.72 0.98 -1.57
N SER A 62 3.42 2.05 -1.18
CA SER A 62 3.10 3.43 -1.58
C SER A 62 3.11 3.60 -3.10
N ALA A 63 4.09 3.02 -3.79
CA ALA A 63 4.21 3.07 -5.24
C ALA A 63 3.03 2.37 -5.93
N ILE A 64 2.63 1.19 -5.46
CA ILE A 64 1.48 0.45 -5.99
C ILE A 64 0.18 1.24 -5.77
N LEU A 65 -0.01 1.80 -4.57
CA LEU A 65 -1.19 2.60 -4.22
C LEU A 65 -1.28 3.88 -5.06
N SER A 66 -0.14 4.55 -5.25
CA SER A 66 -0.05 5.75 -6.09
C SER A 66 -0.36 5.43 -7.55
N GLN A 67 0.14 4.30 -8.05
CA GLN A 67 -0.20 3.82 -9.40
C GLN A 67 -1.68 3.48 -9.51
N ALA A 68 -2.25 2.76 -8.54
CA ALA A 68 -3.67 2.44 -8.50
C ALA A 68 -4.54 3.71 -8.50
N ALA A 69 -4.19 4.71 -7.69
CA ALA A 69 -4.90 6.00 -7.65
C ALA A 69 -4.82 6.75 -8.98
N LYS A 70 -3.66 6.72 -9.66
CA LYS A 70 -3.50 7.32 -11.00
C LYS A 70 -4.35 6.62 -12.06
N VAL A 71 -4.34 5.28 -12.06
CA VAL A 71 -5.05 4.45 -13.04
C VAL A 71 -6.56 4.49 -12.84
N LEU A 72 -7.02 4.46 -11.58
CA LEU A 72 -8.45 4.53 -11.23
C LEU A 72 -8.97 5.97 -11.15
N GLY A 73 -8.09 6.97 -11.29
CA GLY A 73 -8.41 8.40 -11.31
C GLY A 73 -8.61 9.05 -9.95
N SER A 74 -8.64 8.30 -8.85
CA SER A 74 -8.72 8.85 -7.49
C SER A 74 -8.23 7.85 -6.45
N THR A 75 -7.65 8.38 -5.37
CA THR A 75 -7.28 7.62 -4.18
C THR A 75 -8.47 6.88 -3.57
N ALA A 76 -9.65 7.52 -3.50
CA ALA A 76 -10.85 6.89 -2.94
C ALA A 76 -11.34 5.72 -3.81
N ALA A 77 -11.23 5.85 -5.13
CA ALA A 77 -11.53 4.78 -6.07
C ALA A 77 -10.54 3.61 -5.93
N ALA A 78 -9.26 3.93 -5.73
CA ALA A 78 -8.23 2.93 -5.43
C ALA A 78 -8.48 2.18 -4.12
N ASP A 79 -8.82 2.89 -3.03
CA ASP A 79 -9.14 2.27 -1.74
C ASP A 79 -10.35 1.31 -1.86
N ALA A 80 -11.43 1.79 -2.49
CA ALA A 80 -12.62 0.97 -2.74
C ALA A 80 -12.35 -0.22 -3.67
N TRP A 81 -11.46 -0.06 -4.64
CA TRP A 81 -11.08 -1.15 -5.55
C TRP A 81 -10.19 -2.18 -4.84
N MET A 82 -9.29 -1.74 -3.96
CA MET A 82 -8.40 -2.63 -3.21
C MET A 82 -9.14 -3.56 -2.24
N THR A 83 -10.28 -3.12 -1.72
CA THR A 83 -11.17 -3.97 -0.90
C THR A 83 -12.07 -4.90 -1.71
N ARG A 84 -12.16 -4.69 -3.03
CA ARG A 84 -13.00 -5.51 -3.92
C ARG A 84 -12.20 -6.65 -4.52
N LYS A 85 -12.87 -7.79 -4.69
CA LYS A 85 -12.31 -8.93 -5.44
C LYS A 85 -12.20 -8.53 -6.91
N ALA A 86 -10.97 -8.43 -7.41
CA ALA A 86 -10.75 -8.11 -8.81
C ALA A 86 -10.82 -9.40 -9.65
N ILE A 87 -11.73 -9.44 -10.62
CA ILE A 87 -11.93 -10.63 -11.47
C ILE A 87 -10.65 -10.98 -12.23
N GLY A 88 -9.91 -9.97 -12.71
CA GLY A 88 -8.63 -10.17 -13.39
C GLY A 88 -7.45 -10.54 -12.49
N LEU A 89 -7.65 -10.62 -11.18
CA LEU A 89 -6.67 -11.10 -10.20
C LEU A 89 -7.17 -12.40 -9.54
N ASP A 90 -7.76 -13.31 -10.32
CA ASP A 90 -8.25 -14.61 -9.84
C ASP A 90 -9.34 -14.48 -8.75
N ARG A 91 -10.14 -13.40 -8.79
CA ARG A 91 -11.12 -13.04 -7.75
C ARG A 91 -10.51 -12.87 -6.35
N LYS A 92 -9.22 -12.60 -6.27
CA LYS A 92 -8.54 -12.28 -5.00
C LYS A 92 -8.62 -10.79 -4.72
N MET A 93 -8.50 -10.46 -3.44
CA MET A 93 -8.46 -9.07 -3.01
C MET A 93 -7.04 -8.53 -3.28
N PRO A 94 -6.89 -7.38 -3.98
CA PRO A 94 -5.59 -6.72 -4.17
C PRO A 94 -4.81 -6.55 -2.86
N LEU A 95 -5.51 -6.28 -1.76
CA LEU A 95 -4.94 -6.18 -0.42
C LEU A 95 -4.30 -7.48 0.08
N GLU A 96 -4.92 -8.63 -0.18
CA GLU A 96 -4.34 -9.93 0.18
C GLU A 96 -3.16 -10.28 -0.72
N LEU A 97 -3.21 -9.90 -1.99
CA LEU A 97 -2.11 -10.12 -2.93
C LEU A 97 -0.88 -9.30 -2.56
N MET A 98 -1.03 -8.14 -1.94
CA MET A 98 0.12 -7.39 -1.40
C MET A 98 0.83 -8.11 -0.25
N MET A 99 0.25 -9.19 0.30
CA MET A 99 0.92 -10.00 1.30
C MET A 99 1.97 -10.95 0.71
N THR A 100 1.95 -11.20 -0.59
CA THR A 100 2.94 -12.06 -1.23
C THR A 100 3.72 -11.26 -2.26
N PRO A 101 5.03 -11.53 -2.42
CA PRO A 101 5.81 -10.88 -3.47
C PRO A 101 5.24 -11.18 -4.87
N GLU A 102 4.71 -12.38 -5.08
CA GLU A 102 4.05 -12.78 -6.33
C GLU A 102 2.77 -11.99 -6.57
N GLY A 103 1.96 -11.78 -5.52
CA GLY A 103 0.73 -11.00 -5.62
C GLY A 103 0.99 -9.51 -5.86
N CYS A 104 2.08 -8.95 -5.31
CA CYS A 104 2.53 -7.60 -5.65
C CYS A 104 2.85 -7.45 -7.14
N LEU A 105 3.54 -8.45 -7.73
CA LEU A 105 3.87 -8.44 -9.16
C LEU A 105 2.62 -8.55 -10.02
N ALA A 106 1.71 -9.49 -9.70
CA ALA A 106 0.44 -9.66 -10.41
C ALA A 106 -0.41 -8.38 -10.34
N LEU A 107 -0.45 -7.73 -9.17
CA LEU A 107 -1.18 -6.48 -8.98
C LEU A 107 -0.61 -5.34 -9.83
N ARG A 108 0.72 -5.22 -9.88
CA ARG A 108 1.40 -4.23 -10.74
C ARG A 108 1.11 -4.47 -12.22
N ASP A 109 1.23 -5.72 -12.68
CA ASP A 109 0.92 -6.09 -14.07
C ASP A 109 -0.54 -5.75 -14.43
N TYR A 110 -1.46 -6.08 -13.52
CA TYR A 110 -2.87 -5.76 -13.70
C TYR A 110 -3.14 -4.25 -13.78
N LEU A 111 -2.54 -3.45 -12.90
CA LEU A 111 -2.67 -1.99 -12.93
C LEU A 111 -2.11 -1.40 -14.23
N VAL A 112 -0.98 -1.91 -14.71
CA VAL A 112 -0.41 -1.53 -16.01
C VAL A 112 -1.39 -1.84 -17.14
N ARG A 113 -2.01 -3.02 -17.13
CA ARG A 113 -3.00 -3.40 -18.16
C ARG A 113 -4.22 -2.48 -18.15
N ILE A 114 -4.68 -2.03 -16.98
CA ILE A 114 -5.75 -1.04 -16.89
C ILE A 114 -5.27 0.33 -17.41
N GLU A 115 -4.04 0.76 -17.06
CA GLU A 115 -3.44 2.03 -17.50
C GLU A 115 -3.37 2.13 -19.03
N TYR A 116 -3.00 1.05 -19.71
CA TYR A 116 -2.93 0.97 -21.16
C TYR A 116 -4.29 0.68 -21.83
N GLY A 117 -5.38 0.59 -21.06
CA GLY A 117 -6.74 0.40 -21.60
C GLY A 117 -6.96 -0.96 -22.26
N VAL A 118 -6.13 -1.97 -21.97
CA VAL A 118 -6.27 -3.31 -22.55
C VAL A 118 -7.33 -4.09 -21.77
N TYR A 119 -8.60 -3.76 -22.04
CA TYR A 119 -9.74 -4.63 -21.79
C TYR A 119 -10.03 -5.40 -23.09
N CYS A 120 -9.72 -6.70 -23.11
CA CYS A 120 -10.25 -7.65 -24.08
C CYS A 120 -10.95 -8.75 -23.31
#